data_AF-A0A7V6CW52-F1
#
_entry.id   AF-A0A7V6CW52-F1
#
_cell.length_a   1.000
_cell.length_b   1.000
_cell.length_c   1.000
_cell.angle_alpha   90.00
_cell.angle_beta   90.00
_cell.angle_gamma   90.00
#
_symmetry.space_group_name_H-M   'P 1'
#
loop_
_entity.id
_entity.type
_entity.pdbx_description
1 polymer ?
#
loop_
_entity_poly.entity_id
_entity_poly.type
_entity_poly.pdbx_seq_one_letter_code
_entity_poly.pdbx_strand_id
1 'polypeptide(L)'
;MKRMIIIAIIGGLLFLLGGCSLLQQKGPTLENWEPTLSPDNTTIAYASPGEKGFELFTRVLDTDEVTQLTENEVDDWAPSWSPQGDRIVFSSNRDKNVDLYIIDLSTLAITRLTTHDGEDINPYWAANDEILFNSNRSDKWRMYMIDPDGNNLTLIGEQETTE
;
A
#
# COMPACT_ATOMS: atom_id res chain seq x y z
N MET A 1 68.57 31.88 46.57
CA MET A 1 68.95 32.55 45.31
C MET A 1 67.81 32.40 44.31
N LYS A 2 67.39 33.51 43.69
CA LYS A 2 66.34 33.58 42.64
C LYS A 2 66.65 32.64 41.48
N ARG A 3 65.61 32.09 40.85
CA ARG A 3 65.40 32.17 39.38
C ARG A 3 63.94 31.88 39.03
N MET A 4 63.41 32.73 38.17
CA MET A 4 62.07 32.77 37.61
C MET A 4 62.26 32.65 36.10
N ILE A 5 61.59 31.70 35.42
CA ILE A 5 61.45 31.66 33.94
C ILE A 5 60.04 31.18 33.56
N ILE A 6 59.20 32.19 33.28
CA ILE A 6 58.25 32.43 32.18
C ILE A 6 58.05 31.39 31.03
N ILE A 7 56.74 31.10 30.78
CA ILE A 7 55.97 30.80 29.53
C ILE A 7 56.05 29.41 28.84
N ALA A 8 54.88 28.76 28.70
CA ALA A 8 54.16 28.56 27.42
C ALA A 8 52.76 27.92 27.64
N ILE A 9 51.74 28.54 27.04
CA ILE A 9 50.36 28.03 26.91
C ILE A 9 50.35 27.07 25.71
N ILE A 10 49.84 25.85 25.89
CA ILE A 10 49.22 25.07 24.80
C ILE A 10 47.89 24.53 25.33
N GLY A 11 46.81 24.89 24.63
CA GLY A 11 45.43 24.62 25.02
C GLY A 11 45.13 23.13 25.21
N GLY A 12 44.60 22.80 26.39
CA GLY A 12 43.91 21.54 26.63
C GLY A 12 42.45 21.69 26.20
N LEU A 13 42.11 21.11 25.05
CA LEU A 13 40.76 20.93 24.57
C LEU A 13 40.04 19.98 25.56
N LEU A 14 39.03 20.49 26.28
CA LEU A 14 38.24 19.69 27.19
C LEU A 14 37.26 18.83 26.36
N PHE A 15 37.64 17.58 26.09
CA PHE A 15 36.71 16.56 25.60
C PHE A 15 35.83 16.08 26.76
N LEU A 16 34.61 16.63 26.84
CA LEU A 16 33.49 15.93 27.43
C LEU A 16 32.43 15.79 26.33
N LEU A 17 32.55 14.69 25.59
CA LEU A 17 31.50 14.18 24.70
C LEU A 17 30.31 13.80 25.57
N GLY A 18 29.50 14.80 25.91
CA GLY A 18 28.19 14.63 26.49
C GLY A 18 27.34 13.85 25.49
N GLY A 19 26.95 12.65 25.91
CA GLY A 19 26.10 11.78 25.15
C GLY A 19 24.81 12.48 24.74
N CYS A 20 24.54 12.45 23.45
CA CYS A 20 23.21 12.14 22.96
C CYS A 20 23.40 11.49 21.58
N SER A 21 24.06 10.34 21.55
CA SER A 21 23.66 9.34 20.55
C SER A 21 22.39 8.72 21.10
N LEU A 22 21.30 9.49 21.04
CA LEU A 22 19.99 8.87 20.96
C LEU A 22 20.09 8.12 19.64
N LEU A 23 20.23 6.80 19.74
CA LEU A 23 19.97 5.90 18.64
C LEU A 23 18.64 6.38 18.04
N GLN A 24 18.70 7.10 16.92
CA GLN A 24 17.68 6.94 15.91
C GLN A 24 17.82 5.47 15.54
N GLN A 25 17.08 4.64 16.27
CA GLN A 25 16.64 3.40 15.70
C GLN A 25 15.83 3.87 14.50
N LYS A 26 16.50 3.89 13.35
CA LYS A 26 15.85 4.01 12.07
C LYS A 26 15.06 2.71 12.01
N GLY A 27 13.86 2.74 12.59
CA GLY A 27 12.88 1.69 12.37
C GLY A 27 12.72 1.52 10.86
N PRO A 28 12.15 0.41 10.40
CA PRO A 28 11.80 0.31 8.99
C PRO A 28 11.11 1.62 8.59
N THR A 29 11.60 2.23 7.52
CA THR A 29 10.91 3.36 6.91
C THR A 29 9.47 2.93 6.73
N LEU A 30 8.50 3.74 7.18
CA LEU A 30 7.10 3.47 6.88
C LEU A 30 6.96 3.52 5.36
N GLU A 31 7.04 2.35 4.74
CA GLU A 31 6.83 2.15 3.31
C GLU A 31 5.32 2.02 3.12
N ASN A 32 4.61 3.14 3.29
CA ASN A 32 3.19 3.19 3.01
C ASN A 32 3.00 3.56 1.55
N TRP A 33 2.39 2.67 0.77
CA TRP A 33 2.18 2.83 -0.66
C TRP A 33 0.70 2.98 -0.98
N GLU A 34 0.44 3.66 -2.10
CA GLU A 34 -0.87 3.68 -2.75
C GLU A 34 -2.05 4.05 -1.84
N PRO A 35 -1.97 5.16 -1.08
CA PRO A 35 -3.05 5.55 -0.19
C PRO A 35 -4.29 5.97 -0.98
N THR A 36 -5.46 5.55 -0.50
CA THR A 36 -6.77 5.97 -0.99
C THR A 36 -7.64 6.42 0.17
N LEU A 37 -8.49 7.42 -0.07
CA LEU A 37 -9.39 7.98 0.92
C LEU A 37 -10.77 7.33 0.80
N SER A 38 -11.37 6.98 1.94
CA SER A 38 -12.75 6.47 2.00
C SER A 38 -13.75 7.49 1.45
N PRO A 39 -14.92 7.07 0.93
CA PRO A 39 -15.91 7.98 0.33
C PRO A 39 -16.41 9.09 1.27
N ASP A 40 -16.44 8.81 2.57
CA ASP A 40 -16.84 9.75 3.62
C ASP A 40 -15.69 10.67 4.10
N ASN A 41 -14.48 10.49 3.58
CA ASN A 41 -13.26 11.23 3.90
C ASN A 41 -12.74 11.06 5.34
N THR A 42 -13.06 9.94 6.00
CA THR A 42 -12.66 9.72 7.41
C THR A 42 -11.49 8.74 7.57
N THR A 43 -11.26 7.89 6.58
CA THR A 43 -10.36 6.73 6.68
C THR A 43 -9.47 6.62 5.45
N ILE A 44 -8.17 6.43 5.63
CA ILE A 44 -7.24 6.10 4.54
C ILE A 44 -7.06 4.59 4.50
N ALA A 45 -7.14 3.96 3.32
CA ALA A 45 -6.61 2.62 3.08
C ALA A 45 -5.26 2.72 2.35
N TYR A 46 -4.31 1.86 2.67
CA TYR A 46 -2.96 1.88 2.11
C TYR A 46 -2.30 0.51 2.22
N ALA A 47 -1.29 0.26 1.38
CA ALA A 47 -0.43 -0.91 1.52
C ALA A 47 0.76 -0.58 2.42
N SER A 48 1.18 -1.51 3.28
CA SER A 48 2.34 -1.37 4.16
C SER A 48 3.01 -2.72 4.39
N PRO A 49 4.32 -2.81 4.72
CA PRO A 49 4.96 -4.08 5.04
C PRO A 49 4.28 -4.79 6.22
N GLY A 50 3.82 -6.02 5.98
CA GLY A 50 3.44 -7.00 6.98
C GLY A 50 4.63 -7.85 7.44
N GLU A 51 4.36 -9.05 7.97
CA GLU A 51 5.43 -9.96 8.42
C GLU A 51 6.24 -10.52 7.24
N LYS A 52 5.58 -10.78 6.09
CA LYS A 52 6.15 -11.57 4.99
C LYS A 52 5.94 -11.01 3.59
N GLY A 53 5.01 -10.07 3.43
CA GLY A 53 4.73 -9.32 2.20
C GLY A 53 4.07 -8.00 2.53
N PHE A 54 3.68 -7.24 1.51
CA PHE A 54 2.81 -6.07 1.68
C PHE A 54 1.40 -6.50 2.07
N GLU A 55 0.81 -5.81 3.03
CA GLU A 55 -0.55 -6.02 3.50
C GLU A 55 -1.34 -4.72 3.42
N LEU A 56 -2.67 -4.83 3.40
CA LEU A 56 -3.56 -3.68 3.43
C LEU A 56 -3.86 -3.27 4.87
N PHE A 57 -3.83 -1.97 5.10
CA PHE A 57 -4.18 -1.34 6.35
C PHE A 57 -5.18 -0.21 6.11
N THR A 58 -5.96 0.10 7.14
CA THR A 58 -6.72 1.34 7.23
C THR A 58 -6.24 2.18 8.39
N ARG A 59 -6.39 3.50 8.28
CA ARG A 59 -6.13 4.47 9.34
C ARG A 59 -7.25 5.49 9.40
N VAL A 60 -7.91 5.59 10.56
CA VAL A 60 -8.90 6.63 10.84
C VAL A 60 -8.17 7.95 11.08
N LEU A 61 -8.54 9.00 10.34
CA LEU A 61 -7.82 10.28 10.34
C LEU A 61 -7.90 11.02 11.68
N ASP A 62 -9.06 10.98 12.34
CA ASP A 62 -9.29 11.74 13.57
C ASP A 62 -8.66 11.09 14.81
N THR A 63 -8.59 9.76 14.84
CA THR A 63 -8.13 8.99 16.01
C THR A 63 -6.74 8.39 15.83
N ASP A 64 -6.22 8.37 14.61
CA ASP A 64 -5.01 7.64 14.20
C ASP A 64 -5.11 6.12 14.45
N GLU A 65 -6.32 5.59 14.62
CA GLU A 65 -6.56 4.17 14.80
C GLU A 65 -6.21 3.41 13.52
N VAL A 66 -5.35 2.39 13.64
CA VAL A 66 -4.88 1.57 12.52
C VAL A 66 -5.47 0.16 12.62
N THR A 67 -6.05 -0.33 11.53
CA THR A 67 -6.54 -1.71 11.41
C THR A 67 -5.83 -2.40 10.25
N GLN A 68 -5.28 -3.58 10.49
CA GLN A 68 -4.78 -4.47 9.44
C GLN A 68 -5.95 -5.23 8.82
N LEU A 69 -6.08 -5.19 7.49
CA LEU A 69 -7.18 -5.78 6.74
C LEU A 69 -6.84 -7.17 6.18
N THR A 70 -5.58 -7.38 5.80
CA THR A 70 -5.10 -8.64 5.21
C THR A 70 -3.92 -9.18 6.01
N GLU A 71 -3.81 -10.50 6.08
CA GLU A 71 -2.69 -11.19 6.75
C GLU A 71 -2.43 -12.52 6.03
N ASN A 72 -1.38 -12.59 5.24
CA ASN A 72 -0.97 -13.75 4.49
C ASN A 72 0.54 -13.74 4.15
N GLU A 73 0.97 -14.65 3.27
CA GLU A 73 2.39 -14.89 2.95
C GLU A 73 2.84 -14.18 1.67
N VAL A 74 1.99 -13.34 1.09
CA VAL A 74 2.22 -12.73 -0.22
C VAL A 74 1.94 -11.22 -0.17
N ASP A 75 1.97 -10.54 -1.32
CA ASP A 75 1.71 -9.11 -1.40
C ASP A 75 0.23 -8.84 -1.73
N ASP A 76 -0.35 -7.90 -0.99
CA ASP A 76 -1.65 -7.27 -1.25
C ASP A 76 -1.45 -5.75 -1.38
N TRP A 77 -1.91 -5.17 -2.49
CA TRP A 77 -1.66 -3.76 -2.82
C TRP A 77 -2.76 -3.13 -3.68
N ALA A 78 -2.60 -1.85 -4.02
CA ALA A 78 -3.52 -1.03 -4.81
C ALA A 78 -4.97 -1.06 -4.29
N PRO A 79 -5.23 -0.68 -3.03
CA PRO A 79 -6.58 -0.67 -2.49
C PRO A 79 -7.44 0.41 -3.16
N SER A 80 -8.71 0.09 -3.42
CA SER A 80 -9.72 1.04 -3.88
C SER A 80 -11.06 0.80 -3.18
N TRP A 81 -11.63 1.85 -2.61
CA TRP A 81 -12.88 1.80 -1.85
C TRP A 81 -14.10 1.67 -2.77
N SER A 82 -15.00 0.76 -2.43
CA SER A 82 -16.37 0.78 -2.94
C SER A 82 -17.06 2.13 -2.67
N PRO A 83 -18.02 2.56 -3.51
CA PRO A 83 -18.71 3.84 -3.31
C PRO A 83 -19.50 3.91 -2.00
N GLN A 84 -19.94 2.76 -1.48
CA GLN A 84 -20.65 2.65 -0.21
C GLN A 84 -19.70 2.67 1.00
N GLY A 85 -18.39 2.50 0.79
CA GLY A 85 -17.40 2.48 1.85
C GLY A 85 -17.41 1.20 2.70
N ASP A 86 -18.10 0.14 2.26
CA ASP A 86 -18.24 -1.13 3.01
C ASP A 86 -17.28 -2.23 2.51
N ARG A 87 -16.71 -2.04 1.32
CA ARG A 87 -15.78 -2.98 0.68
C ARG A 87 -14.57 -2.26 0.09
N ILE A 88 -13.47 -3.00 -0.07
CA ILE A 88 -12.26 -2.57 -0.78
C ILE A 88 -11.90 -3.62 -1.82
N VAL A 89 -11.63 -3.20 -3.06
CA VAL A 89 -10.98 -4.04 -4.09
C VAL A 89 -9.48 -3.80 -4.07
N PHE A 90 -8.69 -4.82 -4.34
CA PHE A 90 -7.23 -4.75 -4.32
C PHE A 90 -6.58 -5.82 -5.20
N SER A 91 -5.30 -5.66 -5.51
CA SER A 91 -4.48 -6.65 -6.24
C SER A 91 -3.78 -7.58 -5.26
N SER A 92 -3.70 -8.88 -5.59
CA SER A 92 -2.96 -9.86 -4.80
C SER A 92 -2.28 -10.91 -5.68
N ASN A 93 -1.06 -11.30 -5.32
CA ASN A 93 -0.30 -12.39 -5.96
C ASN A 93 -0.42 -13.72 -5.19
N ARG A 94 -1.51 -13.93 -4.43
CA ARG A 94 -1.70 -15.13 -3.59
C ARG A 94 -1.94 -16.43 -4.37
N ASP A 95 -2.26 -16.29 -5.65
CA ASP A 95 -2.47 -17.39 -6.57
C ASP A 95 -1.33 -17.46 -7.60
N LYS A 96 -1.53 -18.19 -8.71
CA LYS A 96 -0.47 -18.42 -9.72
C LYS A 96 0.01 -17.14 -10.41
N ASN A 97 -0.80 -16.10 -10.40
CA ASN A 97 -0.64 -14.80 -11.05
C ASN A 97 -1.29 -13.72 -10.17
N VAL A 98 -1.22 -12.46 -10.59
CA VAL A 98 -1.92 -11.37 -9.90
C VAL A 98 -3.38 -11.37 -10.29
N ASP A 99 -4.25 -11.39 -9.29
CA ASP A 99 -5.70 -11.27 -9.44
C ASP A 99 -6.25 -10.16 -8.56
N LEU A 100 -7.47 -9.75 -8.86
CA LEU A 100 -8.22 -8.83 -8.03
C LEU A 100 -9.02 -9.57 -6.97
N TYR A 101 -9.11 -8.96 -5.80
CA TYR A 101 -9.84 -9.45 -4.65
C TYR A 101 -10.67 -8.34 -4.03
N ILE A 102 -11.75 -8.73 -3.37
CA ILE A 102 -12.59 -7.82 -2.60
C ILE A 102 -12.57 -8.28 -1.14
N ILE A 103 -12.36 -7.34 -0.22
CA ILE A 103 -12.57 -7.53 1.21
C ILE A 103 -13.84 -6.78 1.64
N ASP A 104 -14.69 -7.48 2.40
CA ASP A 104 -15.82 -6.89 3.13
C ASP A 104 -15.34 -6.40 4.50
N LEU A 105 -15.51 -5.11 4.80
CA LEU A 105 -14.94 -4.50 6.00
C LEU A 105 -15.70 -4.82 7.28
N SER A 106 -16.94 -5.31 7.18
CA SER A 106 -17.74 -5.71 8.34
C SER A 106 -17.39 -7.10 8.84
N THR A 107 -16.97 -7.98 7.93
CA THR A 107 -16.67 -9.39 8.22
C THR A 107 -15.21 -9.76 8.06
N LEU A 108 -14.41 -8.89 7.42
CA LEU A 108 -13.07 -9.16 6.91
C LEU A 108 -13.01 -10.37 5.95
N ALA A 109 -14.16 -10.76 5.39
CA ALA A 109 -14.22 -11.83 4.40
C ALA A 109 -13.59 -11.36 3.08
N ILE A 110 -12.68 -12.17 2.56
CA ILE A 110 -11.97 -11.90 1.30
C ILE A 110 -12.47 -12.85 0.22
N THR A 111 -12.85 -12.31 -0.93
CA THR A 111 -13.31 -13.06 -2.11
C THR A 111 -12.44 -12.74 -3.32
N ARG A 112 -12.07 -13.77 -4.08
CA ARG A 112 -11.38 -13.61 -5.37
C ARG A 112 -12.35 -13.13 -6.43
N LEU A 113 -12.04 -12.02 -7.09
CA LEU A 113 -12.90 -11.42 -8.12
C LEU A 113 -12.53 -11.91 -9.53
N THR A 114 -11.24 -12.03 -9.84
CA THR A 114 -10.78 -12.47 -11.17
C THR A 114 -10.06 -13.81 -11.11
N THR A 115 -10.11 -14.58 -12.20
CA THR A 115 -9.51 -15.93 -12.26
C THR A 115 -8.87 -16.25 -13.63
N HIS A 116 -8.50 -15.24 -14.41
CA HIS A 116 -7.87 -15.47 -15.71
C HIS A 116 -6.40 -15.86 -15.52
N ASP A 117 -5.80 -16.56 -16.47
CA ASP A 117 -4.35 -16.89 -16.45
C ASP A 117 -3.44 -15.66 -16.67
N GLY A 118 -4.03 -14.52 -17.00
CA GLY A 118 -3.33 -13.25 -17.21
C GLY A 118 -3.37 -12.42 -15.95
N GLU A 119 -2.43 -11.50 -15.79
CA GLU A 119 -2.39 -10.63 -14.61
C GLU A 119 -3.46 -9.54 -14.69
N ASP A 120 -4.14 -9.34 -13.56
CA ASP A 120 -5.14 -8.30 -13.33
C ASP A 120 -4.68 -7.40 -12.18
N ILE A 121 -4.44 -6.12 -12.46
CA ILE A 121 -3.76 -5.20 -11.53
C ILE A 121 -4.40 -3.81 -11.53
N ASN A 122 -4.04 -3.01 -10.52
CA ASN A 122 -4.39 -1.59 -10.37
C ASN A 122 -5.91 -1.33 -10.44
N PRO A 123 -6.71 -1.96 -9.58
CA PRO A 123 -8.15 -1.79 -9.62
C PRO A 123 -8.56 -0.39 -9.15
N TYR A 124 -9.66 0.10 -9.71
CA TYR A 124 -10.34 1.31 -9.30
C TYR A 124 -11.85 1.04 -9.25
N TRP A 125 -12.42 1.09 -8.04
CA TRP A 125 -13.86 0.95 -7.85
C TRP A 125 -14.53 2.30 -8.13
N ALA A 126 -15.27 2.35 -9.23
CA ALA A 126 -15.91 3.57 -9.71
C ALA A 126 -17.23 3.84 -8.98
N ALA A 127 -17.66 5.10 -9.00
CA ALA A 127 -18.88 5.56 -8.32
C ALA A 127 -20.19 4.90 -8.81
N ASN A 128 -20.17 4.26 -9.97
CA ASN A 128 -21.29 3.49 -10.53
C ASN A 128 -21.28 2.00 -10.10
N ASP A 129 -20.45 1.64 -9.13
CA ASP A 129 -20.26 0.29 -8.59
C ASP A 129 -19.58 -0.70 -9.54
N GLU A 130 -18.98 -0.24 -10.64
CA GLU A 130 -18.13 -1.07 -11.50
C GLU A 130 -16.64 -0.93 -11.11
N ILE A 131 -15.83 -1.94 -11.44
CA ILE A 131 -14.40 -1.97 -11.15
C ILE A 131 -13.61 -1.89 -12.45
N LEU A 132 -12.84 -0.82 -12.62
CA LEU A 132 -11.88 -0.64 -13.70
C LEU A 132 -10.52 -1.22 -13.31
N PHE A 133 -9.82 -1.86 -14.24
CA PHE A 133 -8.49 -2.43 -13.96
C PHE A 133 -7.68 -2.65 -15.23
N ASN A 134 -6.37 -2.88 -15.08
CA ASN A 134 -5.49 -3.28 -16.16
C ASN A 134 -5.36 -4.80 -16.23
N SER A 135 -5.41 -5.35 -17.44
CA SER A 135 -5.21 -6.78 -17.66
C SER A 135 -4.43 -7.08 -18.91
N ASN A 136 -3.57 -8.10 -18.86
CA ASN A 136 -2.87 -8.65 -20.02
C ASN A 136 -3.56 -9.88 -20.65
N ARG A 137 -4.79 -10.22 -20.23
CA ARG A 137 -5.58 -11.39 -20.69
C ARG A 137 -5.76 -11.52 -22.21
N SER A 138 -5.50 -10.46 -22.97
CA SER A 138 -5.60 -10.43 -24.43
C SER A 138 -4.25 -10.29 -25.13
N ASP A 139 -3.19 -10.87 -24.55
CA ASP A 139 -1.79 -10.82 -25.01
C ASP A 139 -1.18 -9.40 -25.10
N LYS A 140 -1.90 -8.40 -24.59
CA LYS A 140 -1.55 -6.98 -24.50
C LYS A 140 -2.18 -6.42 -23.24
N TRP A 141 -1.50 -5.52 -22.54
CA TRP A 141 -2.07 -4.75 -21.44
C TRP A 141 -3.18 -3.83 -21.96
N ARG A 142 -4.39 -4.00 -21.46
CA ARG A 142 -5.58 -3.22 -21.80
C ARG A 142 -6.38 -2.90 -20.54
N MET A 143 -7.36 -2.01 -20.67
CA MET A 143 -8.28 -1.64 -19.59
C MET A 143 -9.55 -2.48 -19.69
N TYR A 144 -10.01 -2.99 -18.57
CA TYR A 144 -11.25 -3.75 -18.45
C TYR A 144 -12.12 -3.17 -17.36
N MET A 145 -13.42 -3.45 -17.45
CA MET A 145 -14.41 -3.14 -16.43
C MET A 145 -15.17 -4.41 -16.07
N ILE A 146 -15.48 -4.61 -14.79
CA ILE A 146 -16.18 -5.79 -14.28
C ILE A 146 -17.10 -5.38 -13.11
N ASP A 147 -18.19 -6.09 -12.92
CA ASP A 147 -19.05 -5.91 -11.75
C ASP A 147 -18.38 -6.51 -10.49
N PRO A 148 -18.74 -6.06 -9.27
CA PRO A 148 -18.15 -6.57 -8.03
C PRO A 148 -18.48 -8.02 -7.72
N ASP A 149 -19.45 -8.61 -8.44
CA ASP A 149 -19.79 -10.03 -8.36
C ASP A 149 -19.01 -10.89 -9.39
N GLY A 150 -18.13 -10.28 -10.18
CA GLY A 150 -17.33 -10.93 -11.21
C GLY A 150 -18.02 -11.05 -12.57
N ASN A 151 -19.25 -10.53 -12.72
CA ASN A 151 -19.98 -10.57 -13.98
C ASN A 151 -19.68 -9.35 -14.87
N ASN A 152 -20.26 -9.37 -16.08
CA ASN A 152 -20.27 -8.23 -17.02
C ASN A 152 -18.89 -7.68 -17.42
N LEU A 153 -17.87 -8.52 -17.35
CA LEU A 153 -16.52 -8.21 -17.82
C LEU A 153 -16.52 -7.68 -19.26
N THR A 154 -16.03 -6.45 -19.43
CA THR A 154 -15.99 -5.75 -20.71
C THR A 154 -14.63 -5.10 -20.95
N LEU A 155 -14.11 -5.18 -22.19
CA LEU A 155 -12.93 -4.44 -22.62
C LEU A 155 -13.28 -2.96 -22.83
N ILE A 156 -12.47 -2.05 -22.29
CA ILE A 156 -12.63 -0.60 -22.46
C ILE A 156 -11.65 -0.10 -23.53
N GLY A 157 -12.17 0.27 -24.70
CA GLY A 157 -11.40 0.82 -25.82
C GLY A 157 -11.85 0.30 -27.19
N GLU A 158 -11.14 0.70 -28.25
CA GLU A 158 -11.42 0.22 -29.61
C GLU A 158 -11.13 -1.29 -29.72
N GLN A 159 -12.11 -2.03 -30.23
CA GLN A 159 -11.89 -3.40 -30.66
C GLN A 159 -11.12 -3.34 -31.99
N GLU A 160 -9.98 -4.02 -32.10
CA GLU A 160 -9.29 -4.12 -33.38
C GLU A 160 -10.23 -4.85 -34.35
N THR A 161 -10.78 -4.11 -35.32
CA THR A 161 -11.53 -4.70 -36.43
C THR A 161 -10.54 -5.51 -37.26
N THR A 162 -10.70 -6.83 -37.27
CA THR A 162 -9.97 -7.68 -38.20
C THR A 162 -10.50 -7.40 -39.61
N GLU A 163 -9.65 -6.88 -40.49
CA GLU A 163 -9.86 -6.83 -41.95
C GLU A 163 -9.68 -8.22 -42.59
#